data_AF-A0A836SS92-F1
#
_entry.id   AF-A0A836SS92-F1
#
_cell.length_a   1.000
_cell.length_b   1.000
_cell.length_c   1.000
_cell.angle_alpha   90.00
_cell.angle_beta   90.00
_cell.angle_gamma   90.00
#
_symmetry.space_group_name_H-M   'P 1'
#
loop_
_entity.id
_entity.type
_entity.pdbx_description
1 polymer ?
#
loop_
_entity_poly.entity_id
_entity_poly.type
_entity_poly.pdbx_seq_one_letter_code
_entity_poly.pdbx_strand_id
1 'polypeptide(L)'
;MRRLIILLFLVVTLVASKGVGLGIILGEPTGISLKSWIASKNAIDFGIGWSFTRERVHIIGDYLFHFPEWVREPDWYPYLGVGGRLKIWDDGDKTKFNLGVRFGIGIEYIYERFGFFGELYPVMDLVPETDFDLEGGIGARFYFTR
;
A
#
# COMPACT_ATOMS: atom_id res chain seq x y z
N MET A 1 -23.37 16.30 6.37
CA MET A 1 -22.85 17.32 5.43
C MET A 1 -21.44 17.79 5.77
N ARG A 2 -21.15 18.34 6.96
CA ARG A 2 -19.79 18.76 7.37
C ARG A 2 -18.70 17.68 7.23
N ARG A 3 -18.96 16.44 7.67
CA ARG A 3 -18.01 15.31 7.53
C ARG A 3 -17.73 14.92 6.08
N LEU A 4 -18.74 15.01 5.21
CA LEU A 4 -18.62 14.73 3.78
C LEU A 4 -17.76 15.78 3.05
N ILE A 5 -17.92 17.06 3.43
CA ILE A 5 -17.12 18.17 2.88
C ILE A 5 -15.64 18.04 3.31
N ILE A 6 -15.37 17.62 4.55
CA ILE A 6 -14.00 17.41 5.03
C ILE A 6 -13.35 16.22 4.31
N LEU A 7 -14.06 15.09 4.14
CA LEU A 7 -13.59 13.95 3.36
C LEU A 7 -13.33 14.32 1.90
N LEU A 8 -14.23 15.06 1.27
CA LEU A 8 -14.07 15.54 -0.10
C LEU A 8 -12.88 16.49 -0.23
N PHE A 9 -12.71 17.41 0.73
CA PHE A 9 -11.57 18.33 0.75
C PHE A 9 -10.23 17.61 0.96
N LEU A 10 -10.21 16.57 1.80
CA LEU A 10 -9.03 15.72 2.00
C LEU A 10 -8.67 14.97 0.71
N VAL A 11 -9.65 14.38 0.04
CA VAL A 11 -9.47 13.70 -1.25
C VAL A 11 -8.99 14.67 -2.33
N VAL A 12 -9.56 15.87 -2.41
CA VAL A 12 -9.12 16.91 -3.38
C VAL A 12 -7.70 17.38 -3.09
N THR A 13 -7.31 17.52 -1.82
CA THR A 13 -5.94 17.92 -1.44
C THR A 13 -4.94 16.81 -1.72
N LEU A 14 -5.32 15.54 -1.51
CA LEU A 14 -4.52 14.38 -1.93
C LEU A 14 -4.37 14.35 -3.45
N VAL A 15 -5.45 14.50 -4.22
CA VAL A 15 -5.42 14.53 -5.70
C VAL A 15 -4.62 15.74 -6.24
N ALA A 16 -4.60 16.85 -5.51
CA ALA A 16 -3.77 18.01 -5.83
C ALA A 16 -2.27 17.83 -5.49
N SER A 17 -1.91 16.79 -4.71
CA SER A 17 -0.51 16.41 -4.54
C SER A 17 0.03 15.88 -5.87
N LYS A 18 1.27 16.24 -6.21
CA LYS A 18 1.95 15.69 -7.39
C LYS A 18 2.19 14.20 -7.16
N GLY A 19 1.91 13.36 -8.15
CA GLY A 19 2.26 11.94 -8.08
C GLY A 19 1.25 11.07 -7.32
N VAL A 20 -0.04 11.27 -7.53
CA VAL A 20 -1.05 10.30 -7.06
C VAL A 20 -1.20 9.20 -8.11
N GLY A 21 -1.13 7.94 -7.68
CA GLY A 21 -1.34 6.79 -8.54
C GLY A 21 -2.30 5.76 -7.95
N LEU A 22 -3.22 5.27 -8.78
CA LEU A 22 -4.15 4.19 -8.47
C LEU A 22 -3.65 2.91 -9.15
N GLY A 23 -3.56 1.82 -8.41
CA GLY A 23 -3.01 0.56 -8.90
C GLY A 23 -3.78 -0.66 -8.45
N ILE A 24 -3.34 -1.79 -8.98
CA ILE A 24 -3.78 -3.13 -8.60
C ILE A 24 -2.56 -3.91 -8.11
N ILE A 25 -2.78 -4.80 -7.15
CA ILE A 25 -1.79 -5.73 -6.61
C ILE A 25 -2.30 -7.14 -6.84
N LEU A 26 -1.44 -7.99 -7.39
CA LEU A 26 -1.61 -9.43 -7.47
C LEU A 26 -0.61 -10.08 -6.50
N GLY A 27 -1.13 -10.66 -5.43
CA GLY A 27 -0.34 -11.19 -4.33
C GLY A 27 -1.18 -11.46 -3.09
N GLU A 28 -0.55 -11.37 -1.92
CA GLU A 28 -1.20 -11.49 -0.62
C GLU A 28 -0.98 -10.18 0.16
N PRO A 29 -2.00 -9.29 0.22
CA PRO A 29 -3.33 -9.40 -0.39
C PRO A 29 -3.36 -9.06 -1.90
N THR A 30 -4.41 -9.53 -2.59
CA THR A 30 -4.76 -9.07 -3.94
C THR A 30 -5.83 -7.99 -3.85
N GLY A 31 -5.66 -6.89 -4.58
CA GLY A 31 -6.60 -5.78 -4.46
C GLY A 31 -6.16 -4.51 -5.17
N ILE A 32 -6.59 -3.37 -4.62
CA ILE A 32 -6.37 -2.02 -5.15
C ILE A 32 -5.42 -1.27 -4.22
N SER A 33 -4.50 -0.50 -4.79
CA SER A 33 -3.61 0.39 -4.05
C SER A 33 -3.71 1.83 -4.52
N LEU A 34 -3.46 2.76 -3.60
CA LEU A 34 -3.39 4.18 -3.83
C LEU A 34 -2.07 4.68 -3.25
N LYS A 35 -1.20 5.20 -4.12
CA LYS A 35 0.07 5.81 -3.72
C LYS A 35 0.01 7.31 -3.95
N SER A 36 0.59 8.08 -3.04
CA SER A 36 0.77 9.52 -3.17
C SER A 36 2.21 9.89 -2.83
N TRP A 37 2.91 10.49 -3.78
CA TRP A 37 4.22 11.09 -3.53
C TRP A 37 4.05 12.37 -2.70
N ILE A 38 4.71 12.41 -1.55
CA ILE A 38 4.65 13.56 -0.62
C ILE A 38 5.97 14.36 -0.61
N ALA A 39 7.04 13.76 -1.12
CA ALA A 39 8.33 14.40 -1.38
C ALA A 39 9.06 13.68 -2.52
N SER A 40 10.23 14.16 -2.93
CA SER A 40 11.03 13.55 -4.01
C SER A 40 11.48 12.10 -3.73
N LYS A 41 11.57 11.71 -2.45
CA LYS A 41 12.00 10.37 -2.00
C LYS A 41 11.04 9.74 -0.99
N ASN A 42 9.84 10.28 -0.82
CA ASN A 42 8.90 9.76 0.16
C ASN A 42 7.48 9.70 -0.42
N ALA A 43 6.77 8.62 -0.10
CA ALA A 43 5.39 8.42 -0.50
C ALA A 43 4.58 7.76 0.62
N ILE A 44 3.26 7.91 0.55
CA ILE A 44 2.31 7.12 1.35
C ILE A 44 1.61 6.16 0.39
N ASP A 45 1.48 4.90 0.77
CA ASP A 45 0.77 3.86 0.03
C ASP A 45 -0.36 3.30 0.91
N PHE A 46 -1.55 3.18 0.33
CA PHE A 46 -2.71 2.59 0.97
C PHE A 46 -3.26 1.48 0.09
N GLY A 47 -3.50 0.32 0.66
CA GLY A 47 -4.07 -0.82 -0.04
C GLY A 47 -5.33 -1.33 0.63
N ILE A 48 -6.28 -1.77 -0.19
CA ILE A 48 -7.38 -2.61 0.25
C ILE A 48 -7.48 -3.82 -0.66
N GLY A 49 -7.56 -5.00 -0.08
CA GLY A 49 -7.60 -6.23 -0.82
C GLY A 49 -8.14 -7.38 0.00
N TRP A 50 -8.05 -8.57 -0.56
CA TRP A 50 -8.46 -9.81 0.09
C TRP A 50 -7.41 -10.89 -0.16
N SER A 51 -7.33 -11.84 0.78
CA SER A 51 -6.56 -13.06 0.59
C SER A 51 -7.40 -14.09 -0.18
N PHE A 52 -6.80 -14.81 -1.13
CA PHE A 52 -7.50 -15.90 -1.82
C PHE A 52 -7.68 -17.13 -0.95
N THR A 53 -6.86 -17.29 0.09
CA THR A 53 -6.80 -18.51 0.90
C THR A 53 -7.67 -18.45 2.16
N ARG A 54 -7.99 -17.25 2.63
CA ARG A 54 -8.82 -17.01 3.81
C ARG A 54 -9.63 -15.77 3.50
N GLU A 55 -10.96 -15.84 3.54
CA GLU A 55 -11.89 -14.72 3.26
C GLU A 55 -11.70 -13.55 4.25
N ARG A 56 -10.59 -12.83 4.11
CA ARG A 56 -10.15 -11.76 5.00
C ARG A 56 -9.97 -10.52 4.16
N VAL A 57 -10.60 -9.43 4.58
CA VAL A 57 -10.31 -8.10 4.04
C VAL A 57 -9.03 -7.60 4.68
N HIS A 58 -8.08 -7.16 3.86
CA HIS A 58 -6.84 -6.55 4.29
C HIS A 58 -6.91 -5.07 3.96
N ILE A 59 -6.64 -4.23 4.96
CA ILE A 59 -6.41 -2.79 4.80
C ILE A 59 -4.98 -2.54 5.23
N ILE A 60 -4.19 -1.92 4.37
CA ILE A 60 -2.77 -1.66 4.60
C ILE A 60 -2.49 -0.18 4.38
N GLY A 61 -1.53 0.34 5.13
CA GLY A 61 -1.07 1.72 5.00
C GLY A 61 0.40 1.80 5.35
N ASP A 62 1.21 2.22 4.38
CA ASP A 62 2.66 2.23 4.43
C ASP A 62 3.22 3.63 4.13
N TYR A 63 4.30 3.98 4.83
CA TYR A 63 5.19 5.06 4.47
C TYR A 63 6.40 4.48 3.74
N LEU A 64 6.68 5.01 2.55
CA LEU A 64 7.72 4.51 1.67
C LEU A 64 8.87 5.50 1.57
N PHE A 65 10.10 4.99 1.71
CA PHE A 65 11.35 5.69 1.49
C PHE A 65 11.99 5.19 0.19
N HIS A 66 12.17 6.07 -0.79
CA HIS A 66 12.69 5.72 -2.12
C HIS A 66 14.18 6.03 -2.24
N PHE A 67 14.91 5.11 -2.88
CA PHE A 67 16.36 5.17 -3.09
C PHE A 67 16.70 4.97 -4.57
N PRO A 68 16.28 5.88 -5.46
CA PRO A 68 16.56 5.76 -6.90
C PRO A 68 18.07 5.65 -7.20
N GLU A 69 18.93 6.21 -6.36
CA GLU A 69 20.39 6.12 -6.48
C GLU A 69 20.96 4.69 -6.35
N TRP A 70 20.20 3.72 -5.84
CA TRP A 70 20.65 2.33 -5.72
C TRP A 70 20.65 1.59 -7.07
N VAL A 71 19.95 2.12 -8.06
CA VAL A 71 19.86 1.57 -9.42
C VAL A 71 20.36 2.65 -10.39
N ARG A 72 21.18 2.28 -11.37
CA ARG A 72 21.78 3.26 -12.29
C ARG A 72 20.84 3.64 -13.43
N GLU A 73 19.90 2.76 -13.71
CA GLU A 73 18.90 2.89 -14.75
C GLU A 73 17.85 3.93 -14.33
N PRO A 74 17.48 4.86 -15.23
CA PRO A 74 16.43 5.83 -14.94
C PRO A 74 15.09 5.13 -14.70
N ASP A 75 14.17 5.84 -14.04
CA ASP A 75 12.80 5.40 -13.79
C ASP A 75 12.62 4.20 -12.83
N TRP A 76 13.71 3.65 -12.29
CA TRP A 76 13.66 2.65 -11.23
C TRP A 76 13.73 3.29 -9.85
N TYR A 77 12.82 2.89 -8.97
CA TYR A 77 12.66 3.42 -7.63
C TYR A 77 12.59 2.28 -6.62
N PRO A 78 13.74 1.73 -6.18
CA PRO A 78 13.80 0.86 -5.01
C PRO A 78 13.27 1.60 -3.77
N TYR A 79 12.61 0.88 -2.87
CA TYR A 79 12.11 1.47 -1.64
C TYR A 79 12.13 0.52 -0.44
N LEU A 80 12.15 1.14 0.73
CA LEU A 80 11.83 0.51 2.00
C LEU A 80 10.47 1.04 2.48
N GLY A 81 9.63 0.16 3.00
CA GLY A 81 8.30 0.49 3.53
C GLY A 81 8.20 0.22 5.02
N VAL A 82 7.46 1.05 5.74
CA VAL A 82 7.03 0.77 7.11
C VAL A 82 5.58 1.18 7.28
N GLY A 83 4.78 0.33 7.90
CA GLY A 83 3.36 0.61 8.01
C GLY A 83 2.59 -0.31 8.92
N GLY A 84 1.27 -0.26 8.75
CA GLY A 84 0.31 -1.05 9.50
C GLY A 84 -0.60 -1.86 8.61
N ARG A 85 -1.13 -2.93 9.17
CA ARG A 85 -2.13 -3.80 8.56
C ARG A 85 -3.30 -4.00 9.51
N LEU A 86 -4.51 -3.96 8.96
CA LEU A 86 -5.74 -4.41 9.58
C LEU A 86 -6.35 -5.53 8.73
N LYS A 87 -6.46 -6.73 9.30
CA LYS A 87 -7.22 -7.85 8.73
C LYS A 87 -8.57 -7.94 9.41
N ILE A 88 -9.64 -8.13 8.66
CA ILE A 88 -11.01 -8.33 9.18
C ILE A 88 -11.59 -9.57 8.51
N TRP A 89 -12.22 -10.44 9.31
CA TRP A 89 -12.93 -11.62 8.80
C TRP A 89 -14.03 -12.06 9.75
N ASP A 90 -15.01 -12.75 9.21
CA ASP A 90 -16.10 -13.32 9.99
C ASP A 90 -15.78 -14.78 10.38
N ASP A 91 -16.15 -15.13 11.62
CA ASP A 91 -16.00 -16.47 12.20
C ASP A 91 -17.31 -16.83 12.90
N GLY A 92 -18.23 -17.42 12.13
CA GLY A 92 -19.62 -17.64 12.54
C GLY A 92 -20.33 -16.32 12.80
N ASP A 93 -20.89 -16.15 14.00
CA ASP A 93 -21.61 -14.93 14.40
C ASP A 93 -20.68 -13.82 14.94
N LYS A 94 -19.36 -14.00 14.87
CA LYS A 94 -18.37 -13.05 15.42
C LYS A 94 -17.45 -12.51 14.34
N THR A 95 -17.36 -11.19 14.24
CA THR A 95 -16.30 -10.53 13.46
C THR A 95 -15.02 -10.48 14.27
N LYS A 96 -13.93 -11.01 13.68
CA LYS A 96 -12.59 -10.95 14.24
C LYS A 96 -11.75 -9.96 13.44
N PHE A 97 -10.75 -9.40 14.12
CA PHE A 97 -9.78 -8.54 13.48
C PHE A 97 -8.38 -8.84 13.99
N ASN A 98 -7.39 -8.46 13.19
CA ASN A 98 -6.00 -8.54 13.53
C ASN A 98 -5.28 -7.27 13.10
N LEU A 99 -4.42 -6.76 13.98
CA LEU A 99 -3.61 -5.57 13.74
C LEU A 99 -2.15 -5.99 13.75
N GLY A 100 -1.42 -5.58 12.71
CA GLY A 100 0.00 -5.87 12.58
C GLY A 100 0.80 -4.66 12.11
N VAL A 101 2.10 -4.69 12.39
CA VAL A 101 3.09 -3.77 11.84
C VAL A 101 3.86 -4.48 10.75
N ARG A 102 4.18 -3.77 9.67
CA ARG A 102 4.85 -4.35 8.50
C ARG A 102 6.08 -3.54 8.13
N PHE A 103 7.10 -4.24 7.67
CA PHE A 103 8.33 -3.67 7.13
C PHE A 103 8.56 -4.29 5.77
N GLY A 104 8.79 -3.48 4.75
CA GLY A 104 8.85 -3.97 3.38
C GLY A 104 10.06 -3.53 2.61
N ILE A 105 10.37 -4.31 1.60
CA ILE A 105 11.25 -3.93 0.51
C ILE A 105 10.46 -4.02 -0.79
N GLY A 106 10.74 -3.13 -1.72
CA GLY A 106 10.14 -3.20 -3.03
C GLY A 106 10.91 -2.38 -4.05
N ILE A 107 10.48 -2.51 -5.29
CA ILE A 107 11.02 -1.75 -6.41
C ILE A 107 9.88 -1.41 -7.37
N GLU A 108 9.87 -0.18 -7.88
CA GLU A 108 8.91 0.28 -8.87
C GLU A 108 9.64 0.84 -10.09
N TYR A 109 9.23 0.41 -11.28
CA TYR A 109 9.63 1.00 -12.56
C TYR A 109 8.50 1.91 -13.07
N ILE A 110 8.79 3.19 -13.33
CA ILE A 110 7.78 4.19 -13.72
C ILE A 110 8.04 4.71 -15.13
N TYR A 111 7.35 4.14 -16.12
CA TYR A 111 7.38 4.61 -17.50
C TYR A 111 6.19 5.53 -17.79
N GLU A 112 6.46 6.78 -18.16
CA GLU A 112 5.43 7.82 -18.36
C GLU A 112 4.45 7.90 -17.18
N ARG A 113 3.20 7.45 -17.34
CA ARG A 113 2.18 7.43 -16.29
C ARG A 113 1.95 6.05 -15.68
N PHE A 114 2.70 5.04 -16.10
CA PHE A 114 2.53 3.66 -15.69
C PHE A 114 3.69 3.22 -14.78
N GLY A 115 3.35 2.83 -13.56
CA GLY A 115 4.24 2.18 -12.61
C GLY A 115 4.03 0.67 -12.61
N PHE A 116 5.10 -0.11 -12.56
CA PHE A 116 5.09 -1.55 -12.33
C PHE A 116 5.95 -1.84 -11.13
N PHE A 117 5.43 -2.55 -10.13
CA PHE A 117 6.15 -2.79 -8.89
C PHE A 117 6.11 -4.23 -8.45
N GLY A 118 7.10 -4.60 -7.64
CA GLY A 118 7.14 -5.84 -6.90
C GLY A 118 7.60 -5.56 -5.47
N GLU A 119 6.99 -6.24 -4.50
CA GLU A 119 7.23 -5.97 -3.09
C GLU A 119 7.07 -7.19 -2.19
N LEU A 120 7.74 -7.15 -1.05
CA LEU A 120 7.73 -8.17 -0.02
C LEU A 120 7.78 -7.51 1.36
N TYR A 121 6.89 -7.94 2.25
CA TYR A 121 6.71 -7.37 3.59
C TYR A 121 6.59 -8.48 4.65
N PRO A 122 7.62 -8.68 5.47
CA PRO A 122 7.43 -9.27 6.80
C PRO A 122 6.43 -8.46 7.62
N VAL A 123 5.49 -9.16 8.25
CA VAL A 123 4.46 -8.58 9.11
C VAL A 123 4.54 -9.25 10.48
N MET A 124 4.47 -8.44 11.53
CA MET A 124 4.33 -8.88 12.90
C MET A 124 2.96 -8.45 13.41
N ASP A 125 2.12 -9.43 13.67
CA ASP A 125 0.84 -9.21 14.29
C ASP A 125 1.02 -8.90 15.77
N LEU A 126 0.16 -8.02 16.29
CA LEU A 126 0.21 -7.53 17.67
C LEU A 126 -1.08 -7.83 18.42
N VAL A 127 -2.22 -7.78 17.72
CA VAL A 127 -3.55 -8.00 18.28
C VAL A 127 -4.28 -9.02 17.40
N PRO A 128 -4.96 -10.01 17.98
CA PRO A 128 -5.08 -10.30 19.42
C PRO A 128 -3.85 -11.00 20.02
N GLU A 129 -3.01 -11.60 19.19
CA GLU A 129 -1.81 -12.33 19.58
C GLU A 129 -0.65 -12.00 18.63
N THR A 130 0.57 -12.21 19.11
CA THR A 130 1.77 -11.99 18.29
C THR A 130 2.03 -13.20 17.43
N ASP A 131 1.97 -13.00 16.12
CA ASP A 131 2.28 -14.00 15.10
C ASP A 131 3.08 -13.34 13.96
N PHE A 132 3.80 -14.15 13.20
CA PHE A 132 4.58 -13.69 12.05
C PHE A 132 3.89 -14.09 10.75
N ASP A 133 3.86 -13.15 9.81
CA ASP A 133 3.27 -13.35 8.49
C ASP A 133 4.15 -12.73 7.41
N LEU A 134 3.92 -13.10 6.16
CA LEU A 134 4.67 -12.61 5.02
C LEU A 134 3.69 -12.23 3.91
N GLU A 135 3.71 -10.95 3.55
CA GLU A 135 2.91 -10.38 2.48
C GLU A 135 3.80 -9.98 1.31
N GLY A 136 3.22 -9.88 0.12
CA GLY A 136 3.98 -9.50 -1.06
C GLY A 136 3.18 -9.70 -2.32
N GLY A 137 3.67 -9.12 -3.41
CA GLY A 137 2.99 -9.18 -4.68
C GLY A 137 3.69 -8.38 -5.76
N ILE A 138 3.11 -8.47 -6.96
CA ILE A 138 3.44 -7.61 -8.08
C ILE A 138 2.22 -6.78 -8.45
N GLY A 139 2.44 -5.58 -8.99
CA GLY A 139 1.35 -4.68 -9.28
C GLY A 139 1.64 -3.73 -10.42
N ALA A 140 0.58 -3.09 -10.88
CA ALA A 140 0.63 -2.01 -11.86
C ALA A 140 -0.16 -0.81 -11.34
N ARG A 141 0.29 0.39 -11.66
CA ARG A 141 -0.26 1.65 -11.14
C ARG A 141 -0.31 2.70 -12.23
N PHE A 142 -1.40 3.46 -12.28
CA PHE A 142 -1.54 4.62 -13.15
C PHE A 142 -1.45 5.91 -12.34
N TYR A 143 -0.53 6.79 -12.72
CA TYR A 143 -0.32 8.10 -12.10
C TYR A 143 -1.11 9.21 -12.80
N PHE A 144 -1.99 9.88 -12.05
CA PHE A 144 -2.84 10.96 -12.56
C PHE A 144 -2.06 12.24 -12.85
N THR A 145 -0.97 12.47 -12.12
CA THR A 145 -0.08 13.61 -12.28
C THR A 145 1.37 13.14 -12.21
N ARG A 146 2.20 13.54 -13.18
CA ARG A 146 3.66 13.37 -13.18
C ARG A 146 4.27 14.73 -13.51
#